data_AF-A0A2A9F1P9-F1
#
_entry.id   AF-A0A2A9F1P9-F1
#
_cell.length_a   1.000
_cell.length_b   1.000
_cell.length_c   1.000
_cell.angle_alpha   90.00
_cell.angle_beta   90.00
_cell.angle_gamma   90.00
#
_symmetry.space_group_name_H-M   'P 1'
#
loop_
_entity.id
_entity.type
_entity.pdbx_description
1 polymer ?
#
loop_
_entity_poly.entity_id
_entity_poly.type
_entity_poly.pdbx_seq_one_letter_code
_entity_poly.pdbx_strand_id
1 'polypeptide(L)'
;MVTIETSPETEAMARARAALFALNTRPDDIGALAAGALFALNAVHPPYPPARALPGGEAPTLEAVRELLVAAAEATTDVPELGRIALAGEALNTPIVR
;
A
#
# COMPACT_ATOMS: atom_id res chain seq x y z
N MET A 1 11.27 -10.06 25.73
CA MET A 1 11.36 -9.49 24.37
C MET A 1 10.12 -9.97 23.64
N VAL A 2 9.20 -9.09 23.27
CA VAL A 2 7.99 -9.48 22.52
C VAL A 2 8.36 -9.47 21.05
N THR A 3 8.43 -10.64 20.43
CA THR A 3 8.58 -10.77 18.97
C THR A 3 7.18 -10.72 18.38
N ILE A 4 6.89 -9.70 17.59
CA ILE A 4 5.62 -9.62 16.84
C ILE A 4 5.79 -10.53 15.63
N GLU A 5 4.94 -11.55 15.53
CA GLU A 5 4.86 -12.39 14.33
C GLU A 5 4.36 -11.54 13.15
N THR A 6 5.07 -11.61 12.03
CA THR A 6 4.73 -10.84 10.83
C THR A 6 4.62 -11.75 9.61
N SER A 7 3.72 -11.39 8.70
CA SER A 7 3.63 -12.06 7.40
C SER A 7 4.84 -11.71 6.53
N PRO A 8 5.34 -12.66 5.72
CA PRO A 8 6.37 -12.36 4.72
C PRO A 8 5.83 -11.36 3.70
N GLU A 9 6.69 -10.48 3.21
CA GLU A 9 6.33 -9.42 2.28
C GLU A 9 7.27 -9.44 1.08
N THR A 10 6.72 -9.34 -0.13
CA THR A 10 7.53 -9.21 -1.35
C THR A 10 8.13 -7.80 -1.45
N GLU A 11 9.28 -7.64 -2.10
CA GLU A 11 9.90 -6.30 -2.28
C GLU A 11 8.98 -5.36 -3.09
N ALA A 12 8.17 -5.90 -4.00
CA ALA A 12 7.18 -5.11 -4.74
C ALA A 12 6.06 -4.61 -3.81
N MET A 13 5.53 -5.47 -2.94
CA MET A 13 4.56 -5.09 -1.90
C MET A 13 5.14 -4.04 -0.95
N ALA A 14 6.37 -4.23 -0.48
CA ALA A 14 7.04 -3.30 0.43
C ALA A 14 7.19 -1.89 -0.19
N ARG A 15 7.53 -1.81 -1.47
CA ARG A 15 7.62 -0.54 -2.20
C ARG A 15 6.25 0.11 -2.40
N ALA A 16 5.23 -0.66 -2.76
CA ALA A 16 3.86 -0.14 -2.89
C ALA A 16 3.33 0.41 -1.55
N ARG A 17 3.53 -0.33 -0.45
CA ARG A 17 3.17 0.10 0.90
C ARG A 17 3.93 1.35 1.35
N ALA A 18 5.23 1.43 1.07
CA ALA A 18 6.04 2.61 1.37
C ALA A 18 5.54 3.85 0.61
N ALA A 19 5.20 3.69 -0.67
CA ALA A 19 4.71 4.79 -1.49
C ALA A 19 3.31 5.27 -1.06
N LEU A 20 2.41 4.34 -0.71
CA LEU A 20 1.12 4.66 -0.12
C LEU A 20 1.25 5.35 1.24
N PHE A 21 2.18 4.88 2.07
CA PHE A 21 2.46 5.51 3.37
C PHE A 21 2.95 6.96 3.21
N ALA A 22 3.84 7.22 2.24
CA ALA A 22 4.24 8.57 1.92
C ALA A 22 3.08 9.42 1.36
N LEU A 23 2.28 8.88 0.44
CA LEU A 23 1.18 9.60 -0.19
C LEU A 23 0.05 9.95 0.80
N ASN A 24 -0.22 9.08 1.77
CA ASN A 24 -1.19 9.28 2.86
C ASN A 24 -0.88 10.54 3.72
N THR A 25 0.34 11.05 3.71
CA THR A 25 0.68 12.27 4.47
C THR A 25 0.09 13.56 3.88
N ARG A 26 -0.46 13.50 2.67
CA ARG A 26 -1.08 14.66 2.02
C ARG A 26 -2.39 15.06 2.73
N PRO A 27 -2.68 16.37 2.84
CA PRO A 27 -3.89 16.86 3.50
C PRO A 27 -5.15 16.86 2.61
N ASP A 28 -5.04 16.44 1.35
CA ASP A 28 -6.13 16.45 0.37
C ASP A 28 -6.76 15.06 0.17
N ASP A 29 -7.74 14.98 -0.74
CA ASP A 29 -8.46 13.72 -1.02
C ASP A 29 -7.52 12.60 -1.46
N ILE A 30 -6.41 12.93 -2.12
CA ILE A 30 -5.40 11.94 -2.53
C ILE A 30 -4.79 11.26 -1.30
N GLY A 31 -4.52 12.00 -0.22
CA GLY A 31 -4.04 11.43 1.03
C GLY A 31 -5.03 10.45 1.65
N ALA A 32 -6.32 10.81 1.67
CA ALA A 32 -7.38 9.95 2.19
C ALA A 32 -7.54 8.65 1.36
N LEU A 33 -7.47 8.74 0.02
CA LEU A 33 -7.47 7.57 -0.86
C LEU A 33 -6.28 6.66 -0.61
N ALA A 34 -5.09 7.24 -0.45
CA ALA A 34 -3.88 6.48 -0.12
C ALA A 34 -3.99 5.78 1.25
N ALA A 35 -4.61 6.42 2.24
CA ALA A 35 -4.90 5.81 3.54
C ALA A 35 -5.79 4.56 3.40
N GLY A 36 -6.87 4.67 2.63
CA GLY A 36 -7.79 3.56 2.37
C GLY A 36 -7.12 2.40 1.65
N ALA A 37 -6.32 2.69 0.62
CA ALA A 37 -5.55 1.68 -0.09
C ALA A 37 -4.49 1.01 0.80
N LEU A 38 -3.80 1.78 1.65
CA LEU A 38 -2.84 1.24 2.62
C LEU A 38 -3.54 0.34 3.64
N PHE A 39 -4.72 0.73 4.12
CA PHE A 39 -5.52 -0.11 5.02
C PHE A 39 -5.90 -1.44 4.36
N ALA A 40 -6.37 -1.42 3.11
CA ALA A 40 -6.72 -2.63 2.37
C ALA A 40 -5.53 -3.60 2.22
N LEU A 41 -4.32 -3.09 1.94
CA LEU A 41 -3.12 -3.92 1.88
C LEU A 41 -2.75 -4.54 3.25
N ASN A 42 -2.98 -3.80 4.33
CA ASN A 42 -2.59 -4.22 5.68
C ASN A 42 -3.66 -5.03 6.42
N ALA A 43 -4.83 -5.27 5.81
CA ALA A 43 -5.91 -6.08 6.37
C ALA A 43 -5.58 -7.59 6.30
N VAL A 44 -4.49 -8.00 6.97
CA VAL A 44 -3.97 -9.37 7.00
C VAL A 44 -3.56 -9.78 8.42
N HIS A 45 -3.65 -11.07 8.72
CA HIS A 45 -3.17 -11.66 9.97
C HIS A 45 -2.32 -12.91 9.71
N PRO A 46 -1.09 -13.00 10.24
CA PRO A 46 -0.37 -11.97 11.00
C PRO A 46 -0.10 -10.70 10.15
N PRO A 47 0.10 -9.52 10.76
CA PRO A 47 0.29 -8.27 10.00
C PRO A 47 1.61 -8.29 9.22
N TYR A 48 1.71 -7.50 8.16
CA TYR A 48 3.01 -7.20 7.56
C TYR A 48 3.90 -6.38 8.53
N PRO A 49 5.23 -6.40 8.35
CA PRO A 49 6.11 -5.46 9.04
C PRO A 49 5.67 -4.00 8.82
N PRO A 50 5.99 -3.06 9.72
CA PRO A 50 5.68 -1.65 9.54
C PRO A 50 6.16 -1.14 8.17
N ALA A 51 5.30 -0.39 7.47
CA ALA A 51 5.65 0.18 6.18
C ALA A 51 6.87 1.10 6.31
N ARG A 52 7.82 0.97 5.37
CA ARG A 52 9.05 1.77 5.37
C ARG A 52 8.76 3.17 4.82
N ALA A 53 9.52 4.16 5.29
CA ALA A 53 9.51 5.49 4.67
C ALA A 53 10.29 5.46 3.33
N LEU A 54 9.85 6.25 2.35
CA LEU A 54 10.61 6.42 1.11
C LEU A 54 11.89 7.24 1.35
N PRO A 55 13.02 6.87 0.73
CA PRO A 55 14.24 7.66 0.79
C PRO A 55 14.03 8.99 0.04
N GLY A 56 14.50 10.10 0.61
CA GLY A 56 14.52 11.41 -0.06
C GLY A 56 13.32 12.32 0.24
N GLY A 57 12.30 11.86 0.96
CA GLY A 57 11.22 12.71 1.49
C GLY A 57 10.26 13.31 0.45
N GLU A 58 10.49 13.08 -0.85
CA GLU A 58 9.57 13.47 -1.90
C GLU A 58 8.37 12.53 -1.93
N ALA A 59 7.16 13.10 -1.89
CA ALA A 59 5.94 12.32 -1.97
C ALA A 59 5.74 11.81 -3.41
N PRO A 60 5.47 10.51 -3.61
CA PRO A 60 5.25 9.95 -4.94
C PRO A 60 3.98 10.55 -5.56
N THR A 61 3.87 10.49 -6.88
CA THR A 61 2.63 10.84 -7.57
C THR A 61 1.59 9.73 -7.41
N LEU A 62 0.31 10.07 -7.58
CA LEU A 62 -0.77 9.07 -7.59
C LEU A 62 -0.56 8.01 -8.68
N GLU A 63 -0.06 8.42 -9.85
CA GLU A 63 0.25 7.53 -10.96
C GLU A 63 1.39 6.56 -10.61
N ALA A 64 2.48 7.05 -10.03
CA ALA A 64 3.58 6.20 -9.58
C ALA A 64 3.12 5.16 -8.55
N VAL A 65 2.21 5.52 -7.64
CA VAL A 65 1.62 4.57 -6.69
C VAL A 65 0.79 3.50 -7.41
N ARG A 66 0.02 3.86 -8.44
CA ARG A 66 -0.74 2.89 -9.25
C ARG A 66 0.18 1.92 -9.98
N GLU A 67 1.25 2.41 -10.59
CA GLU A 67 2.25 1.58 -11.26
C GLU A 67 2.91 0.58 -10.29
N LEU A 68 3.22 1.03 -9.06
CA LEU A 68 3.77 0.16 -8.03
C LEU A 68 2.77 -0.94 -7.59
N LEU A 69 1.48 -0.63 -7.51
CA LEU A 69 0.44 -1.64 -7.22
C LEU A 69 0.33 -2.66 -8.35
N VAL A 70 0.38 -2.24 -9.61
CA VAL A 70 0.40 -3.15 -10.76
C VAL A 70 1.65 -4.03 -10.73
N ALA A 71 2.83 -3.46 -10.50
CA ALA A 71 4.06 -4.22 -10.38
C ALA A 71 4.03 -5.23 -9.22
N ALA A 72 3.38 -4.90 -8.09
CA ALA A 72 3.17 -5.83 -6.99
C ALA A 72 2.22 -6.97 -7.37
N ALA A 73 1.15 -6.67 -8.11
CA ALA A 73 0.20 -7.69 -8.60
C ALA A 73 0.88 -8.67 -9.57
N GLU A 74 1.75 -8.16 -10.45
CA GLU A 74 2.49 -8.99 -11.40
C GLU A 74 3.58 -9.84 -10.74
N ALA A 75 4.17 -9.36 -9.64
CA ALA A 75 5.24 -10.05 -8.93
C ALA A 75 4.75 -11.11 -7.94
N THR A 76 3.49 -11.04 -7.49
CA THR A 76 2.96 -11.96 -6.47
C THR A 76 2.39 -13.23 -7.08
N THR A 77 2.64 -14.36 -6.43
CA THR A 77 2.02 -15.65 -6.76
C THR A 77 0.97 -16.07 -5.73
N ASP A 78 0.78 -15.26 -4.68
CA ASP A 78 -0.22 -15.48 -3.63
C ASP A 78 -1.56 -14.85 -4.04
N VAL A 79 -2.58 -15.69 -4.28
CA VAL A 79 -3.92 -15.25 -4.68
C VAL A 79 -4.56 -14.32 -3.63
N PRO A 80 -4.52 -14.63 -2.33
CA PRO A 80 -4.87 -13.68 -1.28
C PRO A 80 -4.16 -12.32 -1.37
N GLU A 81 -2.85 -12.29 -1.63
CA GLU A 81 -2.09 -11.05 -1.80
C GLU A 81 -2.57 -10.26 -3.01
N LEU A 82 -2.76 -10.93 -4.14
CA LEU A 82 -3.33 -10.32 -5.36
C LEU A 82 -4.69 -9.69 -5.09
N GLY A 83 -5.56 -10.38 -4.33
CA GLY A 83 -6.86 -9.85 -3.91
C GLY A 83 -6.74 -8.57 -3.06
N ARG A 84 -5.78 -8.52 -2.14
CA ARG A 84 -5.52 -7.31 -1.34
C ARG A 84 -5.01 -6.15 -2.20
N ILE A 85 -4.12 -6.43 -3.16
CA ILE A 85 -3.62 -5.43 -4.10
C ILE A 85 -4.76 -4.88 -4.96
N ALA A 86 -5.67 -5.73 -5.44
CA ALA A 86 -6.84 -5.30 -6.20
C ALA A 86 -7.76 -4.38 -5.39
N LEU A 87 -8.05 -4.73 -4.13
CA LEU A 87 -8.84 -3.89 -3.22
C LEU A 87 -8.15 -2.54 -2.92
N ALA A 88 -6.83 -2.55 -2.79
CA ALA A 88 -6.06 -1.31 -2.63
C ALA A 88 -6.13 -0.43 -3.89
N GLY A 89 -6.05 -1.03 -5.08
CA GLY A 89 -6.24 -0.35 -6.36
C GLY A 89 -7.64 0.23 -6.50
N GLU A 90 -8.68 -0.50 -6.09
CA GLU A 90 -10.06 0.00 -6.07
C GLU A 90 -10.19 1.21 -5.13
N ALA A 91 -9.70 1.09 -3.89
CA ALA A 91 -9.73 2.17 -2.90
C ALA A 91 -9.03 3.45 -3.41
N LEU A 92 -7.94 3.32 -4.17
CA LEU A 92 -7.21 4.44 -4.75
C LEU A 92 -7.98 5.18 -5.86
N ASN A 93 -8.99 4.54 -6.44
CA ASN A 93 -9.77 5.04 -7.56
C ASN A 93 -11.22 5.38 -7.19
N THR A 94 -11.64 5.10 -5.96
CA THR A 94 -12.97 5.46 -5.46
C THR A 94 -13.10 6.98 -5.33
N PRO A 95 -14.10 7.62 -5.97
CA PRO A 95 -14.35 9.05 -5.76
C PRO A 95 -14.74 9.35 -4.31
N ILE A 96 -14.15 10.39 -3.70
CA ILE A 96 -14.60 10.88 -2.39
C ILE A 96 -15.84 11.74 -2.60
N VAL A 97 -17.01 11.24 -2.18
CA VAL A 97 -18.24 12.03 -2.11
C VAL A 97 -18.24 12.77 -0.77
N ARG A 98 -18.25 14.10 -0.81
CA ARG A 98 -18.26 14.99 0.36
C ARG A 98 -19.66 15.57 0.60
#